data_AF-A0A9N7RHR0-F1
#
_entry.id   AF-A0A9N7RHR0-F1
#
_cell.length_a   1.000
_cell.length_b   1.000
_cell.length_c   1.000
_cell.angle_alpha   90.00
_cell.angle_beta   90.00
_cell.angle_gamma   90.00
#
_symmetry.space_group_name_H-M   'P 1'
#
loop_
_entity.id
_entity.type
_entity.pdbx_description
1 polymer ?
#
loop_
_entity_poly.entity_id
_entity_poly.type
_entity_poly.pdbx_seq_one_letter_code
_entity_poly.pdbx_strand_id
1 'polypeptide(L)'
;MIDSNKGGKGASLELLPRPRTIFRDQDVGLLSRGDGHYIVAALHATGTCGVYELQRFDSASKTWSAAEVPLVEPQDKFPRRIPMNSSRILFHLTSIVIPIGGEGGTMGWVDLWRGALLCDVLVPEPKLRGVPVPLPTELLNSDYGQGAKLFCPQSLRGITFVNKPGMEHCLRFVHLEPTPTPIPPEDSDDSDDGEFPDWALRDWKVTTWSNSKMTTSWNDWKIDCAIQASKTNISSKLKWKMAQSGLLSSERAFQNLLVSFPAPGMDDNVVYLQAKVKFSDSKVFVLALDVKDNMLLNVVEFANERICGAGVAYFPSNIGRYIDPEARVLFPEDDDSWEVSKYEGTETRQLPRYKICFPWGKSVNDAGTAS
;
A
#
# COMPACT_ATOMS: atom_id res chain seq x y z
N MET A 1 -9.34 10.28 -14.60
CA MET A 1 -10.19 9.60 -15.59
C MET A 1 -11.59 9.58 -15.02
N ILE A 2 -12.55 10.28 -15.63
CA ILE A 2 -13.96 10.17 -15.29
C ILE A 2 -14.73 10.18 -16.61
N ASP A 3 -15.62 9.21 -16.77
CA ASP A 3 -16.60 9.15 -17.84
C ASP A 3 -17.70 10.17 -17.56
N SER A 4 -17.79 11.19 -18.41
CA SER A 4 -18.87 12.16 -18.42
C SER A 4 -19.97 11.67 -19.36
N ASN A 5 -20.73 10.64 -18.95
CA ASN A 5 -21.75 10.08 -19.83
C ASN A 5 -23.11 10.76 -19.63
N LYS A 6 -23.26 11.90 -20.32
CA LYS A 6 -24.51 12.27 -21.01
C LYS A 6 -24.15 12.69 -22.43
N GLY A 7 -23.85 11.71 -23.27
CA GLY A 7 -23.80 11.86 -24.72
C GLY A 7 -22.51 11.33 -25.34
N GLY A 8 -22.52 10.04 -25.72
CA GLY A 8 -21.86 9.49 -26.93
C GLY A 8 -20.39 9.82 -27.21
N LYS A 9 -19.62 10.37 -26.29
CA LYS A 9 -18.19 10.64 -26.43
C LYS A 9 -17.45 9.76 -25.44
N GLY A 10 -16.60 8.87 -25.97
CA GLY A 10 -15.76 7.99 -25.16
C GLY A 10 -14.84 8.75 -24.20
N ALA A 11 -14.24 8.02 -23.26
CA ALA A 11 -13.33 8.56 -22.26
C ALA A 11 -12.26 9.47 -22.90
N SER A 12 -12.17 10.71 -22.44
CA SER A 12 -11.20 11.70 -22.95
C SER A 12 -10.25 12.13 -21.83
N LEU A 13 -9.00 12.43 -22.20
CA LEU A 13 -8.00 12.97 -21.30
C LEU A 13 -7.92 14.49 -21.51
N GLU A 14 -8.03 15.25 -20.43
CA GLU A 14 -7.86 16.71 -20.43
C GLU A 14 -6.51 17.06 -19.81
N LEU A 15 -5.70 17.85 -20.53
CA LEU A 15 -4.48 18.42 -19.97
C LEU A 15 -4.85 19.62 -19.10
N LEU A 16 -4.51 19.54 -17.81
CA LEU A 16 -4.72 20.66 -16.89
C LEU A 16 -3.70 21.78 -17.13
N PRO A 17 -4.06 23.05 -16.90
CA PRO A 17 -3.10 24.14 -16.85
C PRO A 17 -1.97 23.81 -15.86
N ARG A 18 -0.76 24.31 -16.12
CA ARG A 18 0.35 24.06 -15.20
C ARG A 18 0.08 24.73 -13.85
N PRO A 19 0.25 24.00 -12.72
CA PRO A 19 0.18 24.59 -11.39
C PRO A 19 1.32 25.58 -11.20
N ARG A 20 1.18 26.47 -10.20
CA ARG A 20 2.25 27.42 -9.84
C ARG A 20 3.45 26.72 -9.19
N THR A 21 3.20 25.61 -8.49
CA THR A 21 4.22 24.86 -7.78
C THR A 21 4.26 23.43 -8.32
N ILE A 22 5.46 22.84 -8.37
CA ILE A 22 5.65 21.46 -8.80
C ILE A 22 5.33 20.55 -7.61
N PHE A 23 4.45 19.58 -7.82
CA PHE A 23 4.07 18.59 -6.83
C PHE A 23 4.46 17.18 -7.26
N ARG A 24 4.65 16.29 -6.29
CA ARG A 24 4.83 14.86 -6.56
C ARG A 24 3.48 14.21 -6.77
N ASP A 25 3.43 13.19 -7.61
CA ASP A 25 2.18 12.47 -7.93
C ASP A 25 1.43 11.98 -6.68
N GLN A 26 2.18 11.53 -5.66
CA GLN A 26 1.64 11.02 -4.40
C GLN A 26 1.04 12.10 -3.47
N ASP A 27 1.30 13.38 -3.73
CA ASP A 27 0.79 14.51 -2.94
C ASP A 27 -0.56 15.04 -3.50
N VAL A 28 -0.98 14.53 -4.66
CA VAL A 28 -2.14 15.01 -5.40
C VAL A 28 -3.32 14.07 -5.23
N GLY A 29 -4.47 14.64 -4.88
CA GLY A 29 -5.73 13.92 -4.90
C GLY A 29 -6.74 14.58 -5.85
N LEU A 30 -7.71 13.76 -6.25
CA LEU A 30 -8.85 14.19 -7.07
C LEU A 30 -10.13 14.03 -6.24
N LEU A 31 -10.93 15.09 -6.19
CA LEU A 31 -12.23 15.12 -5.55
C LEU A 31 -13.30 15.47 -6.58
N SER A 32 -14.30 14.61 -6.74
CA SER A 32 -15.49 14.94 -7.54
C SER A 32 -16.36 15.93 -6.77
N ARG A 33 -16.75 17.02 -7.44
CA ARG A 33 -17.89 17.86 -7.08
C ARG A 33 -19.08 17.32 -7.88
N GLY A 34 -20.30 17.43 -7.40
CA GLY A 34 -21.47 17.06 -8.20
C GLY A 34 -21.48 17.74 -9.58
N ASP A 35 -22.38 17.30 -10.47
CA ASP A 35 -22.61 17.95 -11.77
C ASP A 35 -21.43 17.88 -12.76
N GLY A 36 -20.54 16.90 -12.59
CA GLY A 36 -19.41 16.65 -13.50
C GLY A 36 -18.19 17.53 -13.27
N HIS A 37 -18.20 18.36 -12.22
CA HIS A 37 -17.04 19.14 -11.81
C HIS A 37 -16.13 18.36 -10.86
N TYR A 38 -14.88 18.77 -10.76
CA TYR A 38 -13.89 18.20 -9.85
C TYR A 38 -12.90 19.26 -9.35
N ILE A 39 -12.25 18.93 -8.24
CA ILE A 39 -11.09 19.62 -7.69
C ILE A 39 -9.90 18.69 -7.77
N VAL A 40 -8.76 19.21 -8.22
CA VAL A 40 -7.45 18.57 -7.97
C VAL A 40 -6.78 19.35 -6.85
N ALA A 41 -6.38 18.65 -5.79
CA ALA A 41 -5.76 19.28 -4.64
C ALA A 41 -4.40 18.67 -4.32
N ALA A 42 -3.41 19.51 -4.03
CA ALA A 42 -2.09 19.10 -3.57
C ALA A 42 -1.73 19.84 -2.28
N LEU A 43 -1.09 19.16 -1.33
CA LEU A 43 -0.71 19.73 -0.04
C LEU A 43 0.78 19.53 0.19
N HIS A 44 1.48 20.62 0.51
CA HIS A 44 2.92 20.61 0.74
C HIS A 44 3.28 21.28 2.06
N ALA A 45 4.30 20.74 2.73
CA ALA A 45 4.87 21.41 3.89
C ALA A 45 5.54 22.72 3.46
N THR A 46 5.30 23.78 4.22
CA THR A 46 6.06 25.03 4.07
C THR A 46 7.33 24.98 4.93
N GLY A 47 8.14 26.06 4.88
CA GLY A 47 9.26 26.23 5.82
C GLY A 47 8.82 26.45 7.28
N THR A 48 7.53 26.71 7.52
CA THR A 48 6.96 26.98 8.85
C THR A 48 6.31 25.72 9.42
N CYS A 49 6.69 25.35 10.64
CA CYS A 49 6.14 24.17 11.30
C CYS A 49 4.62 24.29 11.47
N GLY A 50 3.88 23.24 11.06
CA GLY A 50 2.42 23.20 11.18
C GLY A 50 1.67 24.07 10.17
N VAL A 51 2.36 24.67 9.20
CA VAL A 51 1.73 25.42 8.09
C VAL A 51 2.04 24.73 6.78
N TYR A 52 1.00 24.54 5.97
CA TYR A 52 1.07 23.84 4.69
C TYR A 52 0.55 24.75 3.58
N GLU A 53 1.06 24.59 2.37
CA GLU A 53 0.49 25.21 1.18
C GLU A 53 -0.48 24.21 0.53
N LEU A 54 -1.74 24.61 0.40
CA LEU A 54 -2.77 23.88 -0.34
C LEU A 54 -2.94 24.50 -1.73
N GLN A 55 -2.66 23.73 -2.76
CA GLN A 55 -2.95 24.08 -4.15
C GLN A 55 -4.24 23.41 -4.59
N ARG A 56 -5.12 24.16 -5.27
CA ARG A 56 -6.39 23.66 -5.78
C ARG A 56 -6.59 24.08 -7.22
N PHE A 57 -6.89 23.12 -8.07
CA PHE A 57 -7.44 23.37 -9.39
C PHE A 57 -8.95 23.17 -9.33
N ASP A 58 -9.70 24.17 -9.75
CA ASP A 58 -11.15 24.06 -9.91
C ASP A 58 -11.51 23.89 -11.39
N SER A 59 -12.09 22.74 -11.75
CA SER A 59 -12.55 22.46 -13.11
C SER A 59 -13.62 23.43 -13.63
N ALA A 60 -14.43 24.04 -12.76
CA ALA A 60 -15.50 24.94 -13.15
C ALA A 60 -14.95 26.29 -13.64
N SER A 61 -13.98 26.84 -12.92
CA SER A 61 -13.28 28.07 -13.31
C SER A 61 -12.06 27.83 -14.19
N LYS A 62 -11.59 26.58 -14.28
CA LYS A 62 -10.33 26.16 -14.92
C LYS A 62 -9.10 26.92 -14.40
N THR A 63 -9.08 27.24 -13.12
CA THR A 63 -8.00 28.02 -12.49
C THR A 63 -7.38 27.30 -11.30
N TRP A 64 -6.10 27.58 -11.10
CA TRP A 64 -5.37 27.22 -9.89
C TRP A 64 -5.48 28.32 -8.84
N SER A 65 -5.64 27.92 -7.59
CA SER A 65 -5.53 28.77 -6.40
C SER A 65 -4.55 28.13 -5.41
N ALA A 66 -3.93 28.96 -4.58
CA ALA A 66 -3.05 28.54 -3.50
C ALA A 66 -3.47 29.24 -2.21
N ALA A 67 -3.39 28.53 -1.09
CA ALA A 67 -3.66 29.07 0.24
C ALA A 67 -2.71 28.43 1.26
N GLU A 68 -2.24 29.22 2.22
CA GLU A 68 -1.62 28.67 3.42
C GLU A 68 -2.69 28.12 4.36
N VAL A 69 -2.45 26.93 4.89
CA VAL A 69 -3.41 26.18 5.69
C VAL A 69 -2.74 25.75 7.00
N PRO A 70 -3.21 26.25 8.15
CA PRO A 70 -2.65 25.88 9.44
C PRO A 70 -3.17 24.52 9.91
N LEU A 71 -2.29 23.76 10.55
CA LEU A 71 -2.64 22.58 11.37
C LEU A 71 -3.15 23.04 12.73
N VAL A 72 -4.46 23.08 12.87
CA VAL A 72 -5.14 23.57 14.08
C VAL A 72 -5.38 22.46 15.11
N GLU A 73 -5.53 21.23 14.63
CA GLU A 73 -5.76 20.05 15.45
C GLU A 73 -4.70 18.99 15.13
N PRO A 74 -3.47 19.10 15.67
CA PRO A 74 -2.46 18.06 15.46
C PRO A 74 -2.93 16.74 16.07
N GLN A 75 -2.52 15.60 15.46
CA GLN A 75 -2.75 14.29 16.07
C GLN A 75 -2.15 14.22 17.47
N ASP A 76 -2.72 13.38 18.34
CA ASP A 76 -2.19 13.17 19.67
C ASP A 76 -0.74 12.70 19.63
N LYS A 77 0.04 13.08 20.65
CA LYS A 77 1.45 12.66 20.79
C LYS A 77 1.55 11.15 20.70
N PHE A 78 2.67 10.66 20.15
CA PHE A 78 2.92 9.22 20.06
C PHE A 78 2.80 8.58 21.45
N PRO A 79 2.10 7.43 21.57
CA PRO A 79 1.84 6.77 22.85
C PRO A 79 3.10 6.19 23.50
N ARG A 80 4.22 6.17 22.78
CA ARG A 80 5.53 5.71 23.25
C ARG A 80 6.65 6.53 22.62
N ARG A 81 7.84 6.45 23.20
CA ARG A 81 9.06 6.99 22.61
C ARG A 81 9.32 6.30 21.27
N ILE A 82 9.61 7.08 20.25
CA ILE A 82 10.00 6.58 18.94
C ILE A 82 11.51 6.24 18.97
N PRO A 83 11.90 5.02 18.59
CA PRO A 83 13.31 4.63 18.47
C PRO A 83 14.06 5.43 17.41
N MET A 84 15.37 5.57 17.57
CA MET A 84 16.21 6.41 16.69
C MET A 84 16.15 5.94 15.23
N ASN A 85 16.20 4.64 14.98
CA ASN A 85 16.19 4.08 13.63
C ASN A 85 14.84 4.26 12.92
N SER A 86 13.78 4.57 13.68
CA SER A 86 12.42 4.81 13.17
C SER A 86 12.01 6.28 13.21
N SER A 87 12.96 7.20 13.40
CA SER A 87 12.75 8.66 13.45
C SER A 87 11.99 9.25 12.25
N ARG A 88 11.97 8.56 11.10
CA ARG A 88 11.16 8.90 9.92
C ARG A 88 9.68 9.16 10.28
N ILE A 89 9.11 8.41 11.23
CA ILE A 89 7.70 8.55 11.64
C ILE A 89 7.38 9.92 12.27
N LEU A 90 8.39 10.66 12.74
CA LEU A 90 8.21 11.96 13.37
C LEU A 90 7.81 13.05 12.36
N PHE A 91 8.14 12.85 11.09
CA PHE A 91 7.86 13.77 9.99
C PHE A 91 6.71 13.23 9.14
N HIS A 92 5.86 14.12 8.61
CA HIS A 92 4.79 13.74 7.69
C HIS A 92 5.31 13.81 6.25
N LEU A 93 5.38 12.67 5.55
CA LEU A 93 5.52 12.63 4.09
C LEU A 93 4.36 11.82 3.52
N THR A 94 3.56 12.49 2.70
CA THR A 94 2.41 11.88 2.04
C THR A 94 2.83 10.66 1.23
N SER A 95 2.12 9.56 1.46
CA SER A 95 2.25 8.28 0.77
C SER A 95 1.10 8.06 -0.21
N ILE A 96 -0.09 8.56 0.13
CA ILE A 96 -1.33 8.47 -0.66
C ILE A 96 -2.29 9.58 -0.24
N VAL A 97 -3.11 10.06 -1.18
CA VAL A 97 -4.23 10.98 -0.92
C VAL A 97 -5.56 10.26 -1.10
N ILE A 98 -6.44 10.36 -0.11
CA ILE A 98 -7.78 9.74 -0.15
C ILE A 98 -8.88 10.82 -0.18
N PRO A 99 -9.81 10.78 -1.17
CA PRO A 99 -11.00 11.60 -1.13
C PRO A 99 -12.01 10.99 -0.14
N ILE A 100 -12.44 11.78 0.85
CA ILE A 100 -13.46 11.40 1.83
C ILE A 100 -14.82 11.95 1.39
N GLY A 101 -14.85 13.19 0.88
CA GLY A 101 -16.07 13.85 0.42
C GLY A 101 -16.82 14.54 1.56
N GLY A 102 -18.16 14.50 1.52
CA GLY A 102 -18.99 15.34 2.40
C GLY A 102 -19.13 16.78 1.89
N GLU A 103 -19.86 17.61 2.63
CA GLU A 103 -20.21 18.98 2.22
C GLU A 103 -18.97 19.87 2.00
N GLY A 104 -17.97 19.77 2.89
CA GLY A 104 -16.69 20.48 2.76
C GLY A 104 -15.72 19.88 1.73
N GLY A 105 -16.06 18.73 1.14
CA GLY A 105 -15.18 18.01 0.23
C GLY A 105 -13.89 17.58 0.92
N THR A 106 -13.98 16.85 2.02
CA THR A 106 -12.82 16.45 2.81
C THR A 106 -11.88 15.56 2.00
N MET A 107 -10.58 15.87 2.08
CA MET A 107 -9.49 15.06 1.52
C MET A 107 -8.48 14.74 2.62
N GLY A 108 -7.87 13.56 2.55
CA GLY A 108 -6.84 13.14 3.50
C GLY A 108 -5.51 12.89 2.82
N TRP A 109 -4.47 13.65 3.20
CA TRP A 109 -3.08 13.37 2.83
C TRP A 109 -2.50 12.42 3.87
N VAL A 110 -2.27 11.17 3.48
CA VAL A 110 -1.91 10.10 4.42
C VAL A 110 -0.43 9.78 4.31
N ASP A 111 0.28 9.93 5.43
CA ASP A 111 1.54 9.24 5.68
C ASP A 111 1.22 7.92 6.38
N LEU A 112 1.41 6.81 5.66
CA LEU A 112 1.07 5.46 6.14
C LEU A 112 1.92 4.99 7.35
N TRP A 113 3.03 5.66 7.65
CA TRP A 113 3.77 5.43 8.89
C TRP A 113 3.24 6.27 10.05
N ARG A 114 2.86 7.52 9.80
CA ARG A 114 2.61 8.52 10.83
C ARG A 114 1.13 8.79 11.11
N GLY A 115 0.35 9.07 10.08
CA GLY A 115 -1.00 9.61 10.21
C GLY A 115 -1.48 10.34 8.95
N ALA A 116 -2.74 10.74 8.95
CA ALA A 116 -3.37 11.54 7.92
C ALA A 116 -3.53 13.01 8.35
N LEU A 117 -3.41 13.91 7.39
CA LEU A 117 -3.85 15.30 7.51
C LEU A 117 -5.13 15.46 6.69
N LEU A 118 -6.24 15.77 7.36
CA LEU A 118 -7.53 15.97 6.73
C LEU A 118 -7.79 17.47 6.50
N CYS A 119 -8.32 17.81 5.34
CA CYS A 119 -8.65 19.17 4.94
C CYS A 119 -9.95 19.21 4.14
N ASP A 120 -10.82 20.16 4.46
CA ASP A 120 -11.99 20.47 3.63
C ASP A 120 -11.55 21.41 2.51
N VAL A 121 -11.41 20.90 1.28
CA VAL A 121 -10.79 21.70 0.21
C VAL A 121 -11.76 22.68 -0.45
N LEU A 122 -13.07 22.50 -0.23
CA LEU A 122 -14.12 23.34 -0.80
C LEU A 122 -14.43 24.58 0.04
N VAL A 123 -13.97 24.63 1.30
CA VAL A 123 -14.21 25.81 2.14
C VAL A 123 -13.23 26.95 1.80
N PRO A 124 -13.65 28.23 1.95
CA PRO A 124 -12.78 29.38 1.66
C PRO A 124 -11.54 29.44 2.56
N GLU A 125 -11.71 29.15 3.85
CA GLU A 125 -10.67 29.15 4.88
C GLU A 125 -10.43 27.72 5.39
N PRO A 126 -9.69 26.89 4.64
CA PRO A 126 -9.42 25.52 5.04
C PRO A 126 -8.56 25.47 6.31
N LYS A 127 -8.71 24.39 7.07
CA LYS A 127 -7.91 24.07 8.25
C LYS A 127 -7.53 22.60 8.21
N LEU A 128 -6.34 22.29 8.72
CA LEU A 128 -5.87 20.90 8.79
C LEU A 128 -6.11 20.31 10.17
N ARG A 129 -6.54 19.05 10.17
CA ARG A 129 -6.69 18.21 11.36
C ARG A 129 -5.96 16.88 11.16
N GLY A 130 -5.24 16.45 12.18
CA GLY A 130 -4.44 15.25 12.18
C GLY A 130 -5.21 14.05 12.69
N VAL A 131 -5.06 12.91 12.02
CA VAL A 131 -5.60 11.62 12.44
C VAL A 131 -4.46 10.61 12.49
N PRO A 132 -4.15 10.00 13.65
CA PRO A 132 -3.09 9.00 13.71
C PRO A 132 -3.48 7.76 12.90
N VAL A 133 -2.51 6.92 12.54
CA VAL A 133 -2.75 5.57 11.98
C VAL A 133 -2.07 4.52 12.87
N PRO A 134 -2.53 3.25 12.91
CA PRO A 134 -1.93 2.22 13.77
C PRO A 134 -0.41 2.12 13.64
N LEU A 135 0.32 2.14 14.76
CA LEU A 135 1.79 2.08 14.77
C LEU A 135 2.33 0.72 14.29
N PRO A 136 3.47 0.68 13.59
CA PRO A 136 4.15 -0.57 13.24
C PRO A 136 4.92 -1.13 14.43
N THR A 137 4.21 -1.71 15.39
CA THR A 137 4.78 -2.10 16.69
C THR A 137 5.96 -3.06 16.55
N GLU A 138 5.88 -3.98 15.63
CA GLU A 138 6.89 -4.98 15.33
C GLU A 138 8.19 -4.33 14.83
N LEU A 139 8.08 -3.34 13.94
CA LEU A 139 9.22 -2.59 13.42
C LEU A 139 9.77 -1.57 14.43
N LEU A 140 8.94 -1.07 15.35
CA LEU A 140 9.41 -0.18 16.42
C LEU A 140 10.09 -0.96 17.54
N ASN A 141 9.72 -2.23 17.75
CA ASN A 141 10.31 -3.08 18.78
C ASN A 141 11.50 -3.90 18.26
N SER A 142 11.82 -3.83 16.97
CA SER A 142 12.94 -4.56 16.38
C SER A 142 14.30 -4.09 16.91
N ASP A 143 15.33 -4.89 16.67
CA ASP A 143 16.72 -4.57 17.03
C ASP A 143 16.86 -4.16 18.51
N TYR A 144 16.36 -5.02 19.40
CA TYR A 144 16.37 -4.78 20.85
C TYR A 144 15.71 -3.46 21.28
N GLY A 145 14.70 -3.00 20.54
CA GLY A 145 13.98 -1.76 20.79
C GLY A 145 14.64 -0.51 20.17
N GLN A 146 15.70 -0.66 19.37
CA GLN A 146 16.25 0.44 18.57
C GLN A 146 15.43 0.75 17.32
N GLY A 147 14.49 -0.13 16.98
CA GLY A 147 13.59 -0.01 15.85
C GLY A 147 14.28 -0.30 14.51
N ALA A 148 13.49 -0.27 13.45
CA ALA A 148 13.95 -0.49 12.07
C ALA A 148 13.83 0.79 11.24
N LYS A 149 14.66 0.84 10.19
CA LYS A 149 14.53 1.85 9.14
C LYS A 149 13.20 1.67 8.41
N LEU A 150 12.38 2.72 8.43
CA LEU A 150 11.08 2.74 7.75
C LEU A 150 11.27 3.16 6.29
N PHE A 151 11.06 2.23 5.35
CA PHE A 151 11.17 2.45 3.91
C PHE A 151 9.82 2.83 3.28
N CYS A 152 9.60 2.42 2.02
CA CYS A 152 8.35 2.60 1.27
C CYS A 152 7.17 2.01 2.07
N PRO A 153 6.31 2.85 2.68
CA PRO A 153 5.22 2.35 3.50
C PRO A 153 4.22 1.53 2.68
N GLN A 154 3.99 1.90 1.42
CA GLN A 154 3.04 1.23 0.55
C GLN A 154 3.34 -0.27 0.43
N SER A 155 4.61 -0.68 0.57
CA SER A 155 4.98 -2.10 0.50
C SER A 155 4.38 -2.95 1.63
N LEU A 156 4.06 -2.36 2.78
CA LEU A 156 3.59 -3.07 3.99
C LEU A 156 2.28 -2.52 4.54
N ARG A 157 1.77 -1.41 4.00
CA ARG A 157 0.65 -0.67 4.59
C ARG A 157 -0.25 -0.11 3.50
N GLY A 158 -1.55 -0.13 3.79
CA GLY A 158 -2.57 0.43 2.92
C GLY A 158 -3.68 1.08 3.74
N ILE A 159 -4.39 2.01 3.12
CA ILE A 159 -5.52 2.69 3.72
C ILE A 159 -6.57 2.96 2.64
N THR A 160 -7.84 2.94 3.02
CA THR A 160 -8.94 3.40 2.19
C THR A 160 -10.02 4.06 3.03
N PHE A 161 -10.92 4.79 2.38
CA PHE A 161 -12.15 5.28 2.97
C PHE A 161 -13.33 4.44 2.46
N VAL A 162 -14.08 3.86 3.39
CA VAL A 162 -15.27 3.06 3.10
C VAL A 162 -16.49 3.94 3.21
N ASN A 163 -17.10 4.21 2.06
CA ASN A 163 -18.37 4.91 1.95
C ASN A 163 -19.39 4.01 1.25
N LYS A 164 -20.08 3.19 2.05
CA LYS A 164 -21.14 2.30 1.57
C LYS A 164 -22.50 2.78 2.08
N PRO A 165 -23.54 2.79 1.23
CA PRO A 165 -24.90 3.00 1.69
C PRO A 165 -25.28 2.01 2.80
N GLY A 166 -25.83 2.53 3.90
CA GLY A 166 -26.30 1.70 5.02
C GLY A 166 -25.21 1.21 5.99
N MET A 167 -23.95 1.62 5.82
CA MET A 167 -22.87 1.37 6.79
C MET A 167 -22.27 2.68 7.28
N GLU A 168 -21.79 2.69 8.52
CA GLU A 168 -21.04 3.81 9.08
C GLU A 168 -19.78 4.04 8.23
N HIS A 169 -19.58 5.29 7.81
CA HIS A 169 -18.40 5.67 7.05
C HIS A 169 -17.16 5.56 7.93
N CYS A 170 -16.10 4.95 7.42
CA CYS A 170 -14.88 4.77 8.19
C CYS A 170 -13.64 4.71 7.32
N LEU A 171 -12.50 5.06 7.92
CA LEU A 171 -11.20 4.68 7.40
C LEU A 171 -10.97 3.20 7.69
N ARG A 172 -10.43 2.49 6.71
CA ARG A 172 -9.88 1.14 6.89
C ARG A 172 -8.41 1.15 6.62
N PHE A 173 -7.65 0.57 7.53
CA PHE A 173 -6.20 0.47 7.47
C PHE A 173 -5.78 -0.99 7.47
N VAL A 174 -4.74 -1.32 6.72
CA VAL A 174 -4.17 -2.67 6.67
C VAL A 174 -2.65 -2.60 6.86
N HIS A 175 -2.13 -3.55 7.64
CA HIS A 175 -0.71 -3.74 7.85
C HIS A 175 -0.34 -5.19 7.54
N LEU A 176 0.66 -5.35 6.69
CA LEU A 176 1.31 -6.60 6.36
C LEU A 176 2.61 -6.72 7.16
N GLU A 177 2.75 -7.85 7.84
CA GLU A 177 3.88 -8.17 8.71
C GLU A 177 4.53 -9.48 8.21
N PRO A 178 5.63 -9.40 7.43
CA PRO A 178 6.36 -10.58 7.00
C PRO A 178 7.14 -11.20 8.16
N THR A 179 7.28 -12.53 8.15
CA THR A 179 8.11 -13.28 9.10
C THR A 179 9.31 -13.90 8.37
N PRO A 180 10.39 -13.11 8.15
CA PRO A 180 11.59 -13.61 7.49
C PRO A 180 12.50 -14.32 8.52
N THR A 181 13.21 -15.36 8.09
CA THR A 181 14.26 -16.02 8.88
C THR A 181 15.57 -16.03 8.11
N PRO A 182 16.71 -15.72 8.76
CA PRO A 182 18.02 -15.86 8.13
C PRO A 182 18.26 -17.30 7.71
N ILE A 183 18.81 -17.48 6.52
CA ILE A 183 19.41 -18.72 6.06
C ILE A 183 20.88 -18.63 6.45
N PRO A 184 21.40 -19.56 7.29
CA PRO A 184 22.82 -19.61 7.59
C PRO A 184 23.61 -19.78 6.27
N PRO A 185 24.75 -19.08 6.11
CA PRO A 185 25.65 -19.38 5.00
C PRO A 185 26.04 -20.87 5.09
N GLU A 186 26.12 -21.54 3.94
CA GLU A 186 26.73 -22.87 3.90
C GLU A 186 28.22 -22.72 4.27
N ASP A 187 28.77 -23.67 5.03
CA ASP A 187 30.17 -23.68 5.48
C ASP A 187 31.15 -23.82 4.29
N SER A 188 31.22 -22.82 3.42
CA SER A 188 32.23 -22.71 2.36
C SER A 188 33.23 -21.62 2.75
N ASP A 189 34.43 -22.06 3.10
CA ASP A 189 35.52 -21.29 3.73
C ASP A 189 36.13 -20.13 2.91
N ASP A 190 35.59 -19.73 1.76
CA ASP A 190 36.30 -18.80 0.86
C ASP A 190 35.41 -17.69 0.27
N SER A 191 34.95 -16.77 1.12
CA SER A 191 34.81 -15.35 0.73
C SER A 191 34.52 -14.45 1.94
N ASP A 192 35.51 -13.62 2.31
CA ASP A 192 35.38 -12.47 3.23
C ASP A 192 34.68 -11.29 2.53
N ASP A 193 33.63 -11.61 1.78
CA ASP A 193 32.75 -10.64 1.17
C ASP A 193 31.65 -10.46 2.21
N GLY A 194 31.42 -9.24 2.70
CA GLY A 194 30.35 -8.91 3.66
C GLY A 194 28.94 -9.11 3.08
N GLU A 195 28.65 -10.31 2.61
CA GLU A 195 27.44 -10.71 1.92
C GLU A 195 26.36 -10.95 2.98
N PHE A 196 25.31 -10.13 2.93
CA PHE A 196 24.18 -10.22 3.84
C PHE A 196 23.61 -11.65 3.80
N PRO A 197 23.21 -12.23 4.96
CA PRO A 197 22.62 -13.56 4.97
C PRO A 197 21.39 -13.59 4.07
N ASP A 198 21.23 -14.66 3.28
CA ASP A 198 20.00 -14.90 2.52
C ASP A 198 18.83 -15.04 3.49
N TRP A 199 17.62 -14.62 3.10
CA TRP A 199 16.43 -14.71 3.98
C TRP A 199 15.34 -15.58 3.38
N ALA A 200 14.83 -16.54 4.15
CA ALA A 200 13.64 -17.30 3.80
C ALA A 200 12.39 -16.66 4.41
N LEU A 201 11.35 -16.41 3.62
CA LEU A 201 10.05 -16.01 4.16
C LEU A 201 9.30 -17.24 4.68
N ARG A 202 9.03 -17.29 5.99
CA ARG A 202 8.33 -18.43 6.61
C ARG A 202 6.83 -18.26 6.66
N ASP A 203 6.39 -17.04 6.92
CA ASP A 203 4.99 -16.70 7.05
C ASP A 203 4.78 -15.20 6.85
N TRP A 204 3.54 -14.77 6.83
CA TRP A 204 3.16 -13.36 6.88
C TRP A 204 1.79 -13.21 7.52
N LYS A 205 1.59 -12.07 8.19
CA LYS A 205 0.35 -11.74 8.90
C LYS A 205 -0.25 -10.47 8.32
N VAL A 206 -1.56 -10.46 8.13
CA VAL A 206 -2.32 -9.27 7.72
C VAL A 206 -3.22 -8.87 8.87
N THR A 207 -3.05 -7.65 9.34
CA THR A 207 -3.90 -7.06 10.38
C THR A 207 -4.68 -5.90 9.77
N THR A 208 -5.98 -5.80 10.07
CA THR A 208 -6.86 -4.72 9.60
C THR A 208 -7.46 -3.96 10.77
N TRP A 209 -7.69 -2.66 10.55
CA TRP A 209 -8.33 -1.78 11.52
C TRP A 209 -9.36 -0.88 10.85
N SER A 210 -10.36 -0.46 11.64
CA SER A 210 -11.35 0.53 11.25
C SER A 210 -11.35 1.74 12.19
N ASN A 211 -11.68 2.92 11.64
CA ASN A 211 -11.87 4.16 12.39
C ASN A 211 -12.97 5.02 11.75
N SER A 212 -14.13 5.11 12.41
CA SER A 212 -15.26 5.94 11.96
C SER A 212 -15.25 7.37 12.51
N LYS A 213 -14.60 7.59 13.65
CA LYS A 213 -14.60 8.89 14.33
C LYS A 213 -13.60 9.87 13.73
N MET A 214 -12.47 9.35 13.26
CA MET A 214 -11.38 10.10 12.63
C MET A 214 -10.97 11.32 13.46
N THR A 215 -10.84 11.20 14.79
CA THR A 215 -10.34 12.28 15.65
C THR A 215 -8.81 12.23 15.74
N THR A 216 -8.23 13.08 16.59
CA THR A 216 -6.78 13.09 16.87
C THR A 216 -6.30 11.89 17.69
N SER A 217 -7.24 11.08 18.22
CA SER A 217 -6.96 10.02 19.19
C SER A 217 -6.55 8.70 18.57
N TRP A 218 -5.54 8.07 19.19
CA TRP A 218 -5.11 6.70 18.86
C TRP A 218 -6.18 5.64 19.18
N ASN A 219 -7.06 5.93 20.14
CA ASN A 219 -8.08 4.98 20.62
C ASN A 219 -9.28 4.84 19.66
N ASP A 220 -9.33 5.64 18.60
CA ASP A 220 -10.39 5.55 17.60
C ASP A 220 -10.24 4.32 16.69
N TRP A 221 -9.02 3.79 16.56
CA TRP A 221 -8.75 2.60 15.76
C TRP A 221 -9.13 1.33 16.50
N LYS A 222 -9.96 0.51 15.87
CA LYS A 222 -10.33 -0.83 16.36
C LYS A 222 -9.72 -1.88 15.44
N ILE A 223 -9.12 -2.92 16.02
CA ILE A 223 -8.68 -4.08 15.24
C ILE A 223 -9.94 -4.79 14.75
N ASP A 224 -10.04 -5.00 13.44
CA ASP A 224 -11.13 -5.75 12.82
C ASP A 224 -10.77 -7.22 12.72
N CYS A 225 -9.63 -7.55 12.09
CA CYS A 225 -9.16 -8.90 11.86
C CYS A 225 -7.63 -8.98 11.93
N ALA A 226 -7.11 -10.16 12.28
CA ALA A 226 -5.69 -10.49 12.17
C ALA A 226 -5.56 -11.93 11.67
N ILE A 227 -5.11 -12.09 10.43
CA ILE A 227 -4.99 -13.40 9.78
C ILE A 227 -3.53 -13.74 9.48
N GLN A 228 -3.22 -15.02 9.48
CA GLN A 228 -1.88 -15.55 9.25
C GLN A 228 -1.93 -16.51 8.06
N ALA A 229 -1.01 -16.37 7.11
CA ALA A 229 -1.06 -17.07 5.83
C ALA A 229 -1.05 -18.59 5.97
N SER A 230 -0.25 -19.11 6.92
CA SER A 230 -0.20 -20.53 7.23
C SER A 230 -1.54 -21.13 7.69
N LYS A 231 -2.49 -20.29 8.13
CA LYS A 231 -3.83 -20.68 8.58
C LYS A 231 -4.92 -20.33 7.57
N THR A 232 -4.58 -19.74 6.42
CA THR A 232 -5.55 -19.32 5.41
C THR A 232 -6.16 -20.54 4.72
N ASN A 233 -7.49 -20.56 4.61
CA ASN A 233 -8.20 -21.58 3.88
C ASN A 233 -8.08 -21.33 2.37
N ILE A 234 -7.66 -22.36 1.62
CA ILE A 234 -7.48 -22.30 0.18
C ILE A 234 -8.13 -23.53 -0.43
N SER A 235 -9.10 -23.31 -1.33
CA SER A 235 -9.79 -24.39 -2.02
C SER A 235 -8.82 -25.23 -2.86
N SER A 236 -9.13 -26.51 -3.07
CA SER A 236 -8.33 -27.41 -3.92
C SER A 236 -8.17 -26.86 -5.35
N LYS A 237 -9.24 -26.26 -5.89
CA LYS A 237 -9.23 -25.59 -7.20
C LYS A 237 -8.21 -24.45 -7.27
N LEU A 238 -8.15 -23.59 -6.25
CA LEU A 238 -7.17 -22.49 -6.22
C LEU A 238 -5.75 -23.02 -6.02
N LYS A 239 -5.54 -24.00 -5.12
CA LYS A 239 -4.22 -24.62 -4.95
C LYS A 239 -3.69 -25.19 -6.27
N TRP A 240 -4.54 -25.90 -7.01
CA TRP A 240 -4.21 -26.43 -8.33
C TRP A 240 -3.85 -25.31 -9.32
N LYS A 241 -4.68 -24.26 -9.43
CA LYS A 241 -4.41 -23.11 -10.30
C LYS A 241 -3.06 -22.45 -10.01
N MET A 242 -2.74 -22.24 -8.73
CA MET A 242 -1.47 -21.63 -8.31
C MET A 242 -0.26 -22.55 -8.52
N ALA A 243 -0.45 -23.87 -8.47
CA ALA A 243 0.59 -24.83 -8.82
C ALA A 243 0.88 -24.82 -10.33
N GLN A 244 -0.16 -24.78 -11.17
CA GLN A 244 -0.01 -24.71 -12.63
C GLN A 244 0.70 -23.42 -13.07
N SER A 245 0.46 -22.29 -12.40
CA SER A 245 1.13 -21.02 -12.71
C SER A 245 2.58 -20.94 -12.22
N GLY A 246 3.06 -21.96 -11.48
CA GLY A 246 4.37 -21.98 -10.83
C GLY A 246 4.47 -21.11 -9.57
N LEU A 247 3.34 -20.56 -9.09
CA LEU A 247 3.31 -19.76 -7.87
C LEU A 247 3.51 -20.63 -6.62
N LEU A 248 2.94 -21.84 -6.60
CA LEU A 248 3.18 -22.86 -5.58
C LEU A 248 3.98 -24.02 -6.16
N SER A 249 4.75 -24.70 -5.31
CA SER A 249 5.46 -25.94 -5.65
C SER A 249 5.49 -26.90 -4.46
N SER A 250 6.03 -28.11 -4.65
CA SER A 250 6.24 -29.08 -3.56
C SER A 250 7.08 -28.52 -2.40
N GLU A 251 7.98 -27.58 -2.70
CA GLU A 251 8.88 -26.96 -1.74
C GLU A 251 8.43 -25.56 -1.28
N ARG A 252 7.35 -25.03 -1.85
CA ARG A 252 6.89 -23.65 -1.60
C ARG A 252 5.40 -23.62 -1.34
N ALA A 253 5.05 -23.38 -0.08
CA ALA A 253 3.68 -23.19 0.33
C ALA A 253 3.26 -21.71 0.22
N PHE A 254 1.97 -21.46 0.42
CA PHE A 254 1.35 -20.14 0.29
C PHE A 254 1.98 -19.07 1.21
N GLN A 255 2.29 -19.45 2.45
CA GLN A 255 2.91 -18.58 3.44
C GLN A 255 4.37 -18.22 3.12
N ASN A 256 5.00 -18.90 2.15
CA ASN A 256 6.36 -18.62 1.70
C ASN A 256 6.42 -17.62 0.53
N LEU A 257 5.27 -17.15 0.04
CA LEU A 257 5.20 -16.19 -1.07
C LEU A 257 5.62 -14.80 -0.63
N LEU A 258 6.45 -14.13 -1.42
CA LEU A 258 6.77 -12.73 -1.20
C LEU A 258 5.53 -11.88 -1.47
N VAL A 259 4.89 -11.43 -0.40
CA VAL A 259 3.74 -10.55 -0.46
C VAL A 259 4.12 -9.11 -0.14
N SER A 260 3.46 -8.17 -0.80
CA SER A 260 3.68 -6.73 -0.62
C SER A 260 2.45 -5.94 -1.08
N PHE A 261 2.47 -4.63 -0.84
CA PHE A 261 1.44 -3.70 -1.30
C PHE A 261 0.04 -4.12 -0.87
N PRO A 262 -0.25 -4.21 0.45
CA PRO A 262 -1.59 -4.53 0.89
C PRO A 262 -2.55 -3.39 0.57
N ALA A 263 -3.68 -3.71 -0.05
CA ALA A 263 -4.73 -2.75 -0.37
C ALA A 263 -6.05 -3.22 0.25
N PRO A 264 -6.64 -2.44 1.17
CA PRO A 264 -7.97 -2.75 1.69
C PRO A 264 -9.01 -2.47 0.61
N GLY A 265 -9.91 -3.43 0.41
CA GLY A 265 -11.06 -3.29 -0.47
C GLY A 265 -11.99 -2.17 0.00
N MET A 266 -12.51 -1.41 -0.96
CA MET A 266 -13.42 -0.31 -0.68
C MET A 266 -14.81 -0.81 -0.31
N ASP A 267 -15.19 -1.98 -0.86
CA ASP A 267 -16.58 -2.47 -0.86
C ASP A 267 -16.83 -3.82 -0.18
N ASP A 268 -15.84 -4.41 0.45
CA ASP A 268 -15.92 -5.76 1.01
C ASP A 268 -14.97 -5.91 2.20
N ASN A 269 -14.78 -7.12 2.72
CA ASN A 269 -13.75 -7.41 3.72
C ASN A 269 -12.52 -8.03 3.04
N VAL A 270 -12.26 -7.65 1.79
CA VAL A 270 -11.17 -8.22 1.02
C VAL A 270 -9.95 -7.33 1.20
N VAL A 271 -8.81 -7.96 1.46
CA VAL A 271 -7.50 -7.35 1.30
C VAL A 271 -6.86 -7.94 0.07
N TYR A 272 -6.45 -7.07 -0.83
CA TYR A 272 -5.63 -7.46 -1.97
C TYR A 272 -4.15 -7.43 -1.54
N LEU A 273 -3.35 -8.36 -2.07
CA LEU A 273 -1.90 -8.37 -1.91
C LEU A 273 -1.25 -8.62 -3.27
N GLN A 274 -0.11 -7.99 -3.51
CA GLN A 274 0.78 -8.41 -4.59
C GLN A 274 1.62 -9.59 -4.11
N ALA A 275 1.76 -10.63 -4.93
CA ALA A 275 2.57 -11.80 -4.64
C ALA A 275 3.59 -12.09 -5.75
N LYS A 276 4.79 -12.50 -5.35
CA LYS A 276 5.85 -13.01 -6.23
C LYS A 276 6.50 -14.26 -5.65
N VAL A 277 7.05 -15.08 -6.53
CA VAL A 277 7.86 -16.26 -6.16
C VAL A 277 9.25 -15.84 -5.73
N LYS A 278 9.87 -14.87 -6.41
CA LYS A 278 11.09 -14.16 -6.00
C LYS A 278 11.00 -12.66 -6.29
N PHE A 279 11.82 -11.85 -5.62
CA PHE A 279 11.79 -10.40 -5.75
C PHE A 279 12.01 -9.93 -7.21
N SER A 280 12.97 -10.56 -7.88
CA SER A 280 13.36 -10.28 -9.27
C SER A 280 12.44 -10.92 -10.32
N ASP A 281 11.45 -11.73 -9.92
CA ASP A 281 10.59 -12.40 -10.89
C ASP A 281 9.73 -11.39 -11.63
N SER A 282 9.63 -11.61 -12.95
CA SER A 282 8.77 -10.82 -13.85
C SER A 282 7.30 -11.10 -13.62
N LYS A 283 6.95 -12.35 -13.28
CA LYS A 283 5.58 -12.76 -12.97
C LYS A 283 5.12 -12.15 -11.65
N VAL A 284 3.99 -11.47 -11.70
CA VAL A 284 3.36 -10.83 -10.55
C VAL A 284 1.93 -11.32 -10.44
N PHE A 285 1.53 -11.72 -9.24
CA PHE A 285 0.18 -12.17 -8.95
C PHE A 285 -0.52 -11.18 -8.02
N VAL A 286 -1.83 -11.07 -8.14
CA VAL A 286 -2.70 -10.39 -7.17
C VAL A 286 -3.51 -11.45 -6.44
N LEU A 287 -3.40 -11.45 -5.12
CA LEU A 287 -4.17 -12.29 -4.21
C LEU A 287 -5.36 -11.49 -3.68
N ALA A 288 -6.54 -12.08 -3.64
CA ALA A 288 -7.72 -11.53 -2.98
C ALA A 288 -8.04 -12.36 -1.73
N LEU A 289 -7.87 -11.77 -0.55
CA LEU A 289 -8.07 -12.44 0.74
C LEU A 289 -9.30 -11.90 1.45
N ASP A 290 -10.27 -12.76 1.75
CA ASP A 290 -11.29 -12.42 2.74
C ASP A 290 -10.66 -12.50 4.13
N VAL A 291 -10.46 -11.34 4.77
CA VAL A 291 -9.82 -11.29 6.10
C VAL A 291 -10.77 -11.68 7.23
N LYS A 292 -12.08 -11.67 6.99
CA LYS A 292 -13.08 -12.04 7.99
C LYS A 292 -13.19 -13.56 8.11
N ASP A 293 -13.26 -14.23 6.97
CA ASP A 293 -13.38 -15.69 6.91
C ASP A 293 -12.01 -16.39 6.76
N ASN A 294 -10.93 -15.61 6.72
CA ASN A 294 -9.55 -16.08 6.53
C ASN A 294 -9.42 -17.04 5.33
N MET A 295 -9.93 -16.61 4.18
CA MET A 295 -10.04 -17.43 2.98
C MET A 295 -9.41 -16.71 1.78
N LEU A 296 -8.64 -17.45 0.98
CA LEU A 296 -8.19 -16.97 -0.32
C LEU A 296 -9.35 -17.10 -1.33
N LEU A 297 -9.85 -15.97 -1.82
CA LEU A 297 -10.97 -15.91 -2.74
C LEU A 297 -10.53 -16.13 -4.19
N ASN A 298 -9.41 -15.51 -4.58
CA ASN A 298 -8.93 -15.60 -5.95
C ASN A 298 -7.44 -15.26 -6.06
N VAL A 299 -6.84 -15.70 -7.17
CA VAL A 299 -5.48 -15.37 -7.59
C VAL A 299 -5.49 -15.12 -9.09
N VAL A 300 -4.92 -13.98 -9.50
CA VAL A 300 -4.83 -13.56 -10.90
C VAL A 300 -3.40 -13.15 -11.21
N GLU A 301 -2.87 -13.56 -12.36
CA GLU A 301 -1.59 -13.09 -12.89
C GLU A 301 -1.79 -11.69 -13.50
N PHE A 302 -1.00 -10.72 -13.07
CA PHE A 302 -1.21 -9.30 -13.33
C PHE A 302 -0.22 -8.72 -14.36
N ALA A 303 0.95 -9.33 -14.59
CA ALA A 303 1.92 -8.85 -15.58
C ALA A 303 2.94 -9.92 -16.01
N ASN A 304 3.22 -10.00 -17.33
CA ASN A 304 4.21 -10.93 -17.93
C ASN A 304 5.49 -10.27 -18.48
N GLU A 305 5.49 -8.97 -18.78
CA GLU A 305 6.58 -8.34 -19.55
C GLU A 305 7.13 -7.06 -18.91
N ARG A 306 7.88 -7.11 -17.79
CA ARG A 306 8.53 -5.89 -17.26
C ARG A 306 9.90 -6.08 -16.64
N ILE A 307 10.66 -4.98 -16.70
CA ILE A 307 12.06 -4.80 -16.29
C ILE A 307 12.24 -5.11 -14.80
N CYS A 308 13.28 -5.89 -14.49
CA CYS A 308 13.71 -6.22 -13.12
C CYS A 308 13.85 -4.95 -12.27
N GLY A 309 13.24 -4.91 -11.08
CA GLY A 309 13.33 -3.78 -10.14
C GLY A 309 12.30 -2.67 -10.32
N ALA A 310 11.46 -2.70 -11.37
CA ALA A 310 10.29 -1.82 -11.42
C ALA A 310 9.24 -2.30 -10.42
N GLY A 311 9.05 -1.55 -9.33
CA GLY A 311 8.03 -1.82 -8.33
C GLY A 311 6.65 -1.68 -8.97
N VAL A 312 6.07 -2.78 -9.44
CA VAL A 312 4.65 -2.82 -9.72
C VAL A 312 3.95 -2.64 -8.38
N ALA A 313 3.11 -1.61 -8.30
CA ALA A 313 2.12 -1.43 -7.27
C ALA A 313 0.79 -1.30 -8.01
N TYR A 314 -0.16 -2.18 -7.71
CA TYR A 314 -1.53 -1.95 -8.13
C TYR A 314 -2.11 -0.89 -7.19
N PHE A 315 -2.75 0.13 -7.76
CA PHE A 315 -3.36 1.20 -6.97
C PHE A 315 -4.85 0.91 -6.84
N PRO A 316 -5.36 0.59 -5.63
CA PRO A 316 -6.80 0.50 -5.44
C PRO A 316 -7.43 1.83 -5.86
N SER A 317 -8.34 1.79 -6.83
CA SER A 317 -8.91 2.99 -7.42
C SER A 317 -10.40 2.82 -7.66
N ASN A 318 -11.15 3.88 -7.38
CA ASN A 318 -12.56 4.00 -7.73
C ASN A 318 -12.77 4.27 -9.22
N ILE A 319 -11.71 4.35 -10.04
CA ILE A 319 -11.81 4.55 -11.49
C ILE A 319 -12.76 3.54 -12.14
N GLY A 320 -12.76 2.30 -11.64
CA GLY A 320 -13.69 1.27 -12.07
C GLY A 320 -15.14 1.72 -11.98
N ARG A 321 -15.56 2.39 -10.89
CA ARG A 321 -16.93 2.89 -10.71
C ARG A 321 -17.36 3.92 -11.77
N TYR A 322 -16.39 4.61 -12.36
CA TYR A 322 -16.61 5.59 -13.43
C TYR A 322 -16.39 5.00 -14.82
N ILE A 323 -16.10 3.70 -14.94
CA ILE A 323 -16.10 2.98 -16.22
C ILE A 323 -17.44 2.25 -16.31
N ASP A 324 -18.14 2.39 -17.42
CA ASP A 324 -19.37 1.66 -17.71
C ASP A 324 -19.17 0.15 -17.42
N PRO A 325 -20.02 -0.52 -16.62
CA PRO A 325 -19.95 -1.96 -16.39
C PRO A 325 -19.80 -2.79 -17.68
N GLU A 326 -20.41 -2.39 -18.80
CA GLU A 326 -20.26 -3.08 -20.09
C GLU A 326 -18.87 -2.90 -20.71
N ALA A 327 -18.21 -1.76 -20.42
CA ALA A 327 -16.82 -1.51 -20.80
C ALA A 327 -15.80 -2.16 -19.85
N ARG A 328 -16.23 -2.74 -18.73
CA ARG A 328 -15.37 -3.52 -17.80
C ARG A 328 -15.20 -4.98 -18.24
N VAL A 329 -15.87 -5.40 -19.31
CA VAL A 329 -15.72 -6.74 -19.88
C VAL A 329 -14.37 -6.83 -20.58
N LEU A 330 -13.36 -7.32 -19.85
CA LEU A 330 -12.35 -8.15 -20.52
C LEU A 330 -13.13 -9.38 -20.99
N PHE A 331 -13.23 -9.56 -22.31
CA PHE A 331 -13.76 -10.80 -22.85
C PHE A 331 -13.10 -11.96 -22.10
N PRO A 332 -13.86 -12.93 -21.57
CA PRO A 332 -13.25 -14.21 -21.28
C PRO A 332 -12.73 -14.67 -22.64
N GLU A 333 -11.43 -14.56 -22.86
CA GLU A 333 -10.80 -15.47 -23.81
C GLU A 333 -11.06 -16.84 -23.18
N ASP A 334 -12.10 -17.49 -23.69
CA ASP A 334 -12.23 -18.95 -23.71
C ASP A 334 -11.02 -19.46 -24.51
N ASP A 335 -9.83 -19.36 -23.92
CA ASP A 335 -8.62 -19.96 -24.45
C ASP A 335 -8.42 -21.29 -23.72
N ASP A 336 -9.29 -22.23 -24.07
CA ASP A 336 -9.09 -23.66 -23.84
C ASP A 336 -7.94 -24.22 -24.73
N SER A 337 -7.05 -23.38 -25.27
CA SER A 337 -5.88 -23.80 -26.04
C SER A 337 -4.56 -23.44 -25.34
N TRP A 338 -4.31 -24.08 -24.20
CA TRP A 338 -2.93 -24.20 -23.71
C TRP A 338 -2.16 -25.15 -24.64
N GLU A 339 -1.53 -24.62 -25.69
CA GLU A 339 -0.45 -25.36 -26.35
C GLU A 339 0.66 -25.61 -25.33
N VAL A 340 0.73 -26.88 -24.91
CA VAL A 340 1.76 -27.42 -24.03
C VAL A 340 3.11 -27.29 -24.74
N SER A 341 3.88 -26.25 -24.45
CA SER A 341 5.31 -26.30 -24.73
C SER A 341 5.94 -27.31 -23.75
N LYS A 342 6.22 -28.50 -24.27
CA LYS A 342 7.02 -29.50 -23.58
C LYS A 342 8.44 -28.97 -23.45
N TYR A 343 8.77 -28.47 -22.26
CA TYR A 343 10.14 -28.51 -21.77
C TYR A 343 10.19 -29.42 -20.56
N GLU A 344 10.60 -30.66 -20.81
CA GLU A 344 11.17 -31.53 -19.78
C GLU A 344 12.46 -30.86 -19.30
N GLY A 345 12.46 -30.47 -18.03
CA GLY A 345 13.64 -30.00 -17.31
C GLY A 345 13.66 -30.69 -15.96
N THR A 346 14.29 -31.86 -15.92
CA THR A 346 14.65 -32.57 -14.69
C THR A 346 15.74 -31.79 -13.97
N GLU A 347 15.38 -30.97 -12.99
CA GLU A 347 16.33 -30.44 -12.01
C GLU A 347 15.70 -30.44 -10.62
N THR A 348 16.23 -31.29 -9.75
CA THR A 348 16.15 -31.13 -8.29
C THR A 348 16.63 -29.72 -7.93
N ARG A 349 15.70 -28.81 -7.58
CA ARG A 349 16.01 -27.40 -7.32
C ARG A 349 15.78 -27.06 -5.86
N GLN A 350 16.86 -26.67 -5.20
CA GLN A 350 16.90 -26.13 -3.85
C GLN A 350 15.96 -24.92 -3.65
N LEU A 351 15.46 -24.80 -2.42
CA LEU A 351 14.65 -23.69 -1.89
C LEU A 351 15.20 -22.30 -2.29
N PRO A 352 14.32 -21.29 -2.45
CA PRO A 352 14.70 -19.97 -2.92
C PRO A 352 15.69 -19.27 -1.98
N ARG A 353 16.95 -19.14 -2.43
CA ARG A 353 17.95 -18.21 -1.90
C ARG A 353 17.63 -16.78 -2.36
N TYR A 354 17.83 -15.82 -1.48
CA TYR A 354 17.30 -14.47 -1.60
C TYR A 354 18.33 -13.43 -1.15
N LYS A 355 18.98 -12.77 -2.12
CA LYS A 355 19.63 -11.49 -1.89
C LYS A 355 18.56 -10.40 -1.85
N ILE A 356 18.12 -10.02 -0.65
CA ILE A 356 17.15 -8.94 -0.46
C ILE A 356 17.76 -7.80 0.34
N CYS A 357 17.65 -6.57 -0.19
CA CYS A 357 17.74 -5.33 0.58
C CYS A 357 16.42 -5.09 1.37
N PHE A 358 16.27 -5.73 2.54
CA PHE A 358 15.33 -5.34 3.61
C PHE A 358 16.11 -5.22 4.94
N PRO A 359 15.67 -4.36 5.90
CA PRO A 359 16.54 -3.64 6.84
C PRO A 359 16.89 -4.45 8.09
N TRP A 360 17.70 -5.48 7.94
CA TRP A 360 18.32 -6.12 9.10
C TRP A 360 19.84 -6.02 8.94
N GLY A 361 20.35 -4.78 9.04
CA GLY A 361 21.77 -4.50 9.12
C GLY A 361 22.09 -4.01 10.53
N LYS A 362 22.89 -4.80 11.27
CA LYS A 362 23.49 -4.39 12.53
C LYS A 362 24.39 -3.17 12.27
N SER A 363 24.36 -2.17 13.15
CA SER A 363 25.49 -1.24 13.23
C SER A 363 26.64 -1.96 13.93
N VAL A 364 27.68 -2.31 13.18
CA VAL A 364 28.96 -2.68 13.79
C VAL A 364 29.57 -1.36 14.27
N ASN A 365 29.52 -1.14 15.58
CA ASN A 365 30.29 -0.07 16.20
C ASN A 365 31.74 -0.56 16.27
N ASP A 366 32.63 0.10 15.54
CA ASP A 366 34.06 0.08 15.79
C ASP A 366 34.32 0.63 17.21
N ALA A 367 34.44 -0.26 18.18
CA ALA A 367 35.11 0.04 19.43
C ALA A 367 36.58 -0.34 19.24
N GLY A 368 37.38 0.66 18.87
CA GLY A 368 38.82 0.58 18.86
C GLY A 368 39.35 0.03 20.19
N THR A 369 40.27 -0.91 20.06
CA THR A 369 41.13 -1.42 21.11
C THR A 369 41.88 -0.27 21.78
N ALA A 370 41.63 -0.10 23.08
CA ALA A 370 42.51 0.63 23.99
C ALA A 370 42.74 -0.24 25.22
N SER A 371 43.78 -1.07 25.15
CA SER A 371 44.66 -1.45 26.25
C SER A 371 45.87 -2.19 25.70
#